data_AF-A0A8T5TJM3-F1
#
_entry.id   AF-A0A8T5TJM3-F1
#
_cell.length_a   1.000
_cell.length_b   1.000
_cell.length_c   1.000
_cell.angle_alpha   90.00
_cell.angle_beta   90.00
_cell.angle_gamma   90.00
#
_symmetry.space_group_name_H-M   'P 1'
#
loop_
_entity.id
_entity.type
_entity.pdbx_description
1 polymer ?
#
loop_
_entity_poly.entity_id
_entity_poly.type
_entity_poly.pdbx_seq_one_letter_code
_entity_poly.pdbx_strand_id
1 'polypeptide(L)'
;MSGNIDQTWKNLLEEFKNSIEKVIKKLEERDIERIPGSREALLRRLGDIKNHFPKNQGEILIKAIDDKIQNAFFPSTMDFNEAFKKILKSRTHEQDFIINELINGFITSKSKAIASGSQVPIIDRMVEAFSRRNDFHIVDHQFYAMFGDPNKPKKYIKKQLGELVKLFGLISKKLVIEKDKRRSEEKIYTFYTFPDEILEVLEEKYLVLDEKLGYTYVSDDFDRNVFICMFLANSAINRDKINKIGGEYTINGISAIFALILLLSFMPKLSVNEDNPVLRDPTYNDNNMSIIPKSWMMKQVLDDLFDPLIKIIAYRLGGGLWLTKIIDSDVRKRLVNQIRFLIRDVNKWILGELVRVEVPIFVSIGSILIEALVSARGDNKE
;
A
#
# COMPACT_ATOMS: atom_id res chain seq x y z
N MET A 1 16.50 29.94 -11.50
CA MET A 1 15.13 30.46 -11.73
C MET A 1 14.41 30.47 -10.40
N SER A 2 14.15 31.66 -9.86
CA SER A 2 13.44 31.89 -8.59
C SER A 2 11.98 31.48 -8.74
N GLY A 3 11.70 30.20 -8.45
CA GLY A 3 10.42 29.57 -8.66
C GLY A 3 9.36 30.11 -7.70
N ASN A 4 8.24 30.52 -8.26
CA ASN A 4 7.02 30.85 -7.52
C ASN A 4 6.70 29.69 -6.59
N ILE A 5 6.78 29.92 -5.27
CA ILE A 5 6.58 28.85 -4.30
C ILE A 5 5.14 28.39 -4.38
N ASP A 6 4.94 27.08 -4.56
CA ASP A 6 3.59 26.51 -4.59
C ASP A 6 2.86 26.77 -3.27
N GLN A 7 1.83 27.60 -3.34
CA GLN A 7 1.00 27.97 -2.20
C GLN A 7 0.26 26.76 -1.63
N THR A 8 -0.09 25.78 -2.47
CA THR A 8 -0.74 24.55 -2.02
C THR A 8 0.16 23.76 -1.09
N TRP A 9 1.42 23.53 -1.47
CA TRP A 9 2.39 22.85 -0.62
C TRP A 9 2.63 23.55 0.72
N LYS A 10 2.77 24.88 0.71
CA LYS A 10 2.89 25.68 1.94
C LYS A 10 1.71 25.46 2.88
N ASN A 11 0.49 25.50 2.36
CA ASN A 11 -0.72 25.30 3.15
C ASN A 11 -0.76 23.89 3.75
N LEU A 12 -0.35 22.87 3.01
CA LEU A 12 -0.29 21.49 3.50
C LEU A 12 0.72 21.32 4.63
N LEU A 13 1.90 21.95 4.53
CA LEU A 13 2.92 21.91 5.59
C LEU A 13 2.44 22.61 6.86
N GLU A 14 1.79 23.78 6.73
CA GLU A 14 1.22 24.48 7.89
C GLU A 14 0.04 23.71 8.51
N GLU A 15 -0.83 23.09 7.71
CA GLU A 15 -1.90 22.21 8.22
C GLU A 15 -1.31 21.05 9.02
N PHE A 16 -0.27 20.39 8.50
CA PHE A 16 0.42 19.30 9.19
C PHE A 16 1.06 19.77 10.50
N LYS A 17 1.77 20.90 10.48
CA LYS A 17 2.39 21.50 11.67
C LYS A 17 1.34 21.83 12.75
N ASN A 18 0.23 22.46 12.36
CA ASN A 18 -0.87 22.79 13.27
C ASN A 18 -1.52 21.54 13.86
N SER A 19 -1.66 20.46 13.08
CA SER A 19 -2.14 19.18 13.61
C SER A 19 -1.17 18.58 14.62
N ILE A 20 0.14 18.67 14.40
CA ILE A 20 1.13 18.21 15.41
C ILE A 20 0.97 18.98 16.72
N GLU A 21 0.79 20.30 16.67
CA GLU A 21 0.56 21.12 17.88
C GLU A 21 -0.69 20.68 18.65
N LYS A 22 -1.79 20.40 17.95
CA LYS A 22 -3.01 19.88 18.57
C LYS A 22 -2.77 18.54 19.26
N VAL A 23 -2.03 17.64 18.61
CA VAL A 23 -1.70 16.32 19.18
C VAL A 23 -0.81 16.46 20.41
N ILE A 24 0.22 17.31 20.37
CA ILE A 24 1.08 17.61 21.52
C ILE A 24 0.25 18.10 22.70
N LYS A 25 -0.64 19.09 22.48
CA LYS A 25 -1.51 19.61 23.53
C LYS A 25 -2.44 18.54 24.13
N LYS A 26 -3.04 17.69 23.28
CA LYS A 26 -3.86 16.56 23.73
C LYS A 26 -3.08 15.55 24.57
N LEU A 27 -1.82 15.31 24.23
CA LEU A 27 -0.91 14.43 24.99
C LEU A 27 -0.47 15.05 26.31
N GLU A 28 -0.34 16.38 26.37
CA GLU A 28 -0.02 17.09 27.60
C GLU A 28 -1.17 17.06 28.62
N GLU A 29 -2.41 17.16 28.14
CA GLU A 29 -3.62 17.23 28.95
C GLU A 29 -4.15 15.87 29.41
N ARG A 30 -3.70 14.76 28.81
CA ARG A 30 -4.24 13.41 29.09
C ARG A 30 -3.14 12.44 29.48
N ASP A 31 -3.27 11.83 30.66
CA ASP A 31 -2.44 10.67 30.98
C ASP A 31 -3.04 9.41 30.33
N ILE A 32 -2.42 8.99 29.23
CA ILE A 32 -2.97 7.96 28.38
C ILE A 32 -2.11 6.72 28.26
N GLU A 33 -0.92 6.72 28.86
CA GLU A 33 0.13 5.77 28.61
C GLU A 33 0.28 4.74 29.72
N ARG A 34 0.60 3.51 29.33
CA ARG A 34 0.84 2.39 30.26
C ARG A 34 2.31 2.01 30.35
N ILE A 35 3.11 2.44 29.37
CA ILE A 35 4.54 2.21 29.32
C ILE A 35 5.24 3.45 29.88
N PRO A 36 5.99 3.36 30.99
CA PRO A 36 6.74 4.48 31.54
C PRO A 36 7.67 5.11 30.48
N GLY A 37 7.68 6.44 30.38
CA GLY A 37 8.50 7.17 29.41
C GLY A 37 7.97 7.21 27.97
N SER A 38 6.89 6.49 27.64
CA SER A 38 6.36 6.46 26.27
C SER A 38 5.76 7.80 25.86
N ARG A 39 5.10 8.50 26.80
CA ARG A 39 4.52 9.83 26.59
C ARG A 39 5.62 10.84 26.26
N GLU A 40 6.67 10.88 27.07
CA GLU A 40 7.79 11.81 26.93
C GLU A 40 8.54 11.55 25.62
N ALA A 41 8.76 10.27 25.29
CA ALA A 41 9.36 9.89 24.03
C ALA A 41 8.53 10.33 22.81
N LEU A 42 7.20 10.16 22.87
CA LEU A 42 6.30 10.60 21.82
C LEU A 42 6.25 12.13 21.70
N LEU A 43 6.14 12.86 22.81
CA LEU A 43 6.15 14.32 22.84
C LEU A 43 7.45 14.87 22.25
N ARG A 44 8.60 14.33 22.66
CA ARG A 44 9.90 14.70 22.10
C ARG A 44 9.94 14.46 20.60
N ARG A 45 9.49 13.29 20.14
CA ARG A 45 9.48 12.94 18.72
C ARG A 45 8.56 13.85 17.91
N LEU A 46 7.36 14.16 18.39
CA LEU A 46 6.44 15.09 17.75
C LEU A 46 7.02 16.51 17.70
N GLY A 47 7.70 16.95 18.75
CA GLY A 47 8.45 18.21 18.77
C GLY A 47 9.56 18.25 17.72
N ASP A 48 10.33 17.17 17.60
CA ASP A 48 11.35 17.02 16.56
C ASP A 48 10.74 17.12 15.16
N ILE A 49 9.65 16.39 14.89
CA ILE A 49 8.93 16.42 13.60
C ILE A 49 8.43 17.83 13.30
N LYS A 50 7.76 18.49 14.27
CA LYS A 50 7.24 19.86 14.14
C LYS A 50 8.34 20.84 13.77
N ASN A 51 9.52 20.70 14.36
CA ASN A 51 10.61 21.66 14.20
C ASN A 51 11.45 21.42 12.94
N HIS A 52 11.48 20.19 12.41
CA HIS A 52 12.37 19.84 11.30
C HIS A 52 11.63 19.64 9.98
N PHE A 53 10.45 19.02 9.98
CA PHE A 53 9.77 18.74 8.71
C PHE A 53 9.33 19.98 7.94
N PRO A 54 8.82 21.06 8.57
CA PRO A 54 8.46 22.27 7.83
C PRO A 54 9.66 23.11 7.35
N LYS A 55 10.88 22.86 7.86
CA LYS A 55 12.09 23.62 7.48
C LYS A 55 12.42 23.39 6.00
N ASN A 56 13.10 24.37 5.40
CA ASN A 56 13.52 24.34 4.00
C ASN A 56 12.39 23.91 3.04
N GLN A 57 11.17 24.42 3.29
CA GLN A 57 9.98 24.08 2.50
C GLN A 57 9.66 22.57 2.46
N GLY A 58 9.88 21.84 3.55
CA GLY A 58 9.51 20.43 3.58
C GLY A 58 10.59 19.47 3.11
N GLU A 59 11.83 19.92 2.90
CA GLU A 59 12.90 19.13 2.24
C GLU A 59 13.05 17.71 2.79
N ILE A 60 13.09 17.56 4.13
CA ILE A 60 13.22 16.24 4.79
C ILE A 60 12.00 15.37 4.49
N LEU A 61 10.80 15.95 4.55
CA LEU A 61 9.55 15.24 4.31
C LEU A 61 9.41 14.84 2.83
N ILE A 62 9.80 15.73 1.92
CA ILE A 62 9.87 15.47 0.48
C ILE A 62 10.84 14.32 0.23
N LYS A 63 12.06 14.39 0.77
CA LYS A 63 13.07 13.33 0.62
C LYS A 63 12.55 11.98 1.13
N ALA A 64 11.93 11.95 2.31
CA ALA A 64 11.34 10.73 2.85
C ALA A 64 10.26 10.12 1.94
N ILE A 65 9.39 10.96 1.35
CA ILE A 65 8.33 10.48 0.45
C ILE A 65 8.92 10.07 -0.90
N ASP A 66 9.76 10.91 -1.50
CA ASP A 66 10.28 10.71 -2.84
C ASP A 66 11.19 9.48 -2.91
N ASP A 67 12.16 9.40 -2.00
CA ASP A 67 13.18 8.35 -2.01
C ASP A 67 12.61 6.98 -1.61
N LYS A 68 11.66 6.96 -0.66
CA LYS A 68 11.20 5.69 -0.05
C LYS A 68 9.79 5.27 -0.45
N ILE A 69 8.95 6.19 -0.91
CA ILE A 69 7.58 5.89 -1.33
C ILE A 69 7.42 6.07 -2.84
N GLN A 70 7.64 7.26 -3.37
CA GLN A 70 7.41 7.53 -4.78
C GLN A 70 8.31 6.68 -5.66
N ASN A 71 9.63 6.73 -5.47
CA ASN A 71 10.56 6.01 -6.34
C ASN A 71 10.37 4.48 -6.32
N ALA A 72 9.94 3.93 -5.19
CA ALA A 72 9.78 2.48 -4.99
C ALA A 72 8.41 1.95 -5.46
N PHE A 73 7.32 2.69 -5.26
CA PHE A 73 5.94 2.22 -5.49
C PHE A 73 5.20 2.99 -6.58
N PHE A 74 5.64 4.21 -6.90
CA PHE A 74 5.05 5.08 -7.91
C PHE A 74 6.16 5.70 -8.76
N PRO A 75 6.85 4.90 -9.60
CA PRO A 75 7.93 5.40 -10.43
C PRO A 75 7.41 6.41 -11.46
N SER A 76 8.19 7.46 -11.70
CA SER A 76 7.88 8.53 -12.66
C SER A 76 8.13 8.07 -14.10
N THR A 77 7.31 7.13 -14.59
CA THR A 77 7.31 6.64 -15.97
C THR A 77 5.87 6.49 -16.48
N MET A 78 5.70 6.53 -17.79
CA MET A 78 4.43 6.23 -18.47
C MET A 78 4.43 4.81 -19.05
N ASP A 79 5.56 4.11 -19.01
CA ASP A 79 5.72 2.74 -19.49
C ASP A 79 5.29 1.76 -18.40
N PHE A 80 4.32 0.90 -18.72
CA PHE A 80 3.78 -0.05 -17.75
C PHE A 80 4.79 -1.14 -17.35
N ASN A 81 5.58 -1.62 -18.31
CA ASN A 81 6.60 -2.64 -18.10
C ASN A 81 7.74 -2.10 -17.25
N GLU A 82 8.22 -0.88 -17.55
CA GLU A 82 9.24 -0.22 -16.76
C GLU A 82 8.78 0.00 -15.32
N ALA A 83 7.54 0.50 -15.14
CA ALA A 83 6.95 0.67 -13.81
C ALA A 83 6.87 -0.66 -13.06
N PHE A 84 6.34 -1.70 -13.71
CA PHE A 84 6.18 -3.03 -13.13
C PHE A 84 7.53 -3.64 -12.73
N LYS A 85 8.53 -3.63 -13.61
CA LYS A 85 9.89 -4.14 -13.33
C LYS A 85 10.54 -3.39 -12.17
N LYS A 86 10.41 -2.06 -12.13
CA LYS A 86 11.00 -1.24 -11.07
C LYS A 86 10.37 -1.55 -9.71
N ILE A 87 9.04 -1.67 -9.64
CA ILE A 87 8.32 -2.02 -8.41
C ILE A 87 8.59 -3.49 -8.04
N LEU A 88 8.77 -4.39 -9.02
CA LEU A 88 9.06 -5.79 -8.73
C LEU A 88 10.48 -5.98 -8.17
N LYS A 89 11.45 -5.18 -8.63
CA LYS A 89 12.85 -5.22 -8.17
C LYS A 89 13.07 -4.49 -6.85
N SER A 90 12.29 -3.45 -6.55
CA SER A 90 12.41 -2.68 -5.32
C SER A 90 11.91 -3.42 -4.08
N ARG A 91 11.30 -4.60 -4.26
CA ARG A 91 10.61 -5.34 -3.22
C ARG A 91 11.38 -6.57 -2.76
N THR A 92 11.56 -6.71 -1.45
CA THR A 92 12.15 -7.91 -0.82
C THR A 92 11.10 -8.61 0.03
N HIS A 93 11.23 -9.93 0.20
CA HIS A 93 10.18 -10.77 0.80
C HIS A 93 9.79 -10.32 2.23
N GLU A 94 10.74 -9.74 2.98
CA GLU A 94 10.55 -9.25 4.35
C GLU A 94 10.10 -7.77 4.41
N GLN A 95 10.43 -6.95 3.41
CA GLN A 95 10.07 -5.53 3.35
C GLN A 95 8.59 -5.29 3.05
N ASP A 96 7.97 -6.20 2.32
CA ASP A 96 6.67 -5.93 1.72
C ASP A 96 5.54 -6.73 2.30
N PHE A 97 5.74 -7.60 3.31
CA PHE A 97 4.62 -8.35 3.88
C PHE A 97 3.51 -7.43 4.41
N ILE A 98 3.85 -6.42 5.21
CA ILE A 98 2.86 -5.49 5.78
C ILE A 98 2.22 -4.62 4.69
N ILE A 99 3.03 -4.10 3.76
CA ILE A 99 2.52 -3.28 2.65
C ILE A 99 1.63 -4.12 1.75
N ASN A 100 2.03 -5.36 1.47
CA ASN A 100 1.25 -6.30 0.68
C ASN A 100 -0.05 -6.66 1.37
N GLU A 101 -0.05 -6.90 2.68
CA GLU A 101 -1.28 -7.19 3.42
C GLU A 101 -2.19 -5.96 3.52
N LEU A 102 -1.63 -4.75 3.66
CA LEU A 102 -2.40 -3.50 3.62
C LEU A 102 -3.05 -3.27 2.25
N ILE A 103 -2.27 -3.44 1.17
CA ILE A 103 -2.75 -3.29 -0.20
C ILE A 103 -3.71 -4.42 -0.56
N ASN A 104 -3.42 -5.67 -0.20
CA ASN A 104 -4.30 -6.82 -0.40
C ASN A 104 -5.61 -6.67 0.37
N GLY A 105 -5.55 -6.20 1.61
CA GLY A 105 -6.72 -5.88 2.42
C GLY A 105 -7.58 -4.79 1.79
N PHE A 106 -6.95 -3.73 1.27
CA PHE A 106 -7.63 -2.67 0.54
C PHE A 106 -8.25 -3.16 -0.78
N ILE A 107 -7.49 -3.88 -1.59
CA ILE A 107 -7.97 -4.47 -2.85
C ILE A 107 -9.12 -5.44 -2.55
N THR A 108 -9.02 -6.26 -1.52
CA THR A 108 -10.06 -7.21 -1.12
C THR A 108 -11.29 -6.51 -0.58
N SER A 109 -11.17 -5.41 0.18
CA SER A 109 -12.33 -4.64 0.65
C SER A 109 -13.08 -3.99 -0.51
N LYS A 110 -12.34 -3.47 -1.50
CA LYS A 110 -12.89 -2.97 -2.75
C LYS A 110 -13.53 -4.09 -3.57
N SER A 111 -12.86 -5.23 -3.68
CA SER A 111 -13.35 -6.38 -4.44
C SER A 111 -14.53 -7.08 -3.77
N LYS A 112 -14.70 -7.04 -2.45
CA LYS A 112 -15.93 -7.53 -1.79
C LYS A 112 -17.16 -6.72 -2.18
N ALA A 113 -17.00 -5.44 -2.51
CA ALA A 113 -18.06 -4.64 -3.11
C ALA A 113 -18.33 -5.00 -4.60
N ILE A 114 -17.39 -5.72 -5.23
CA ILE A 114 -17.37 -6.10 -6.66
C ILE A 114 -17.65 -7.61 -6.85
N ALA A 115 -17.48 -8.46 -5.84
CA ALA A 115 -17.61 -9.91 -5.92
C ALA A 115 -17.98 -10.46 -4.53
N SER A 116 -19.27 -10.52 -4.24
CA SER A 116 -19.83 -10.80 -2.90
C SER A 116 -19.85 -12.27 -2.48
N GLY A 117 -19.43 -13.20 -3.34
CA GLY A 117 -19.60 -14.65 -3.11
C GLY A 117 -18.43 -15.38 -2.43
N SER A 118 -17.32 -14.72 -2.13
CA SER A 118 -16.05 -15.37 -1.77
C SER A 118 -15.61 -15.14 -0.32
N GLN A 119 -15.26 -16.21 0.40
CA GLN A 119 -14.55 -16.13 1.69
C GLN A 119 -13.03 -15.90 1.55
N VAL A 120 -12.46 -16.15 0.35
CA VAL A 120 -11.01 -16.06 0.06
C VAL A 120 -10.68 -14.68 -0.54
N PRO A 121 -9.54 -14.04 -0.19
CA PRO A 121 -9.11 -12.78 -0.81
C PRO A 121 -9.04 -12.87 -2.34
N ILE A 122 -9.29 -11.75 -3.01
CA ILE A 122 -9.42 -11.74 -4.47
C ILE A 122 -8.08 -12.02 -5.18
N ILE A 123 -6.98 -11.54 -4.62
CA ILE A 123 -5.63 -11.72 -5.17
C ILE A 123 -5.23 -13.19 -5.11
N ASP A 124 -5.55 -13.88 -4.02
CA ASP A 124 -5.27 -15.33 -3.89
C ASP A 124 -5.94 -16.14 -4.99
N ARG A 125 -7.20 -15.82 -5.30
CA ARG A 125 -7.91 -16.46 -6.41
C ARG A 125 -7.30 -16.13 -7.76
N MET A 126 -6.75 -14.93 -7.94
CA MET A 126 -6.03 -14.59 -9.16
C MET A 126 -4.74 -15.39 -9.28
N VAL A 127 -3.95 -15.47 -8.21
CA VAL A 127 -2.75 -16.32 -8.15
C VAL A 127 -3.10 -17.76 -8.51
N GLU A 128 -4.09 -18.34 -7.84
CA GLU A 128 -4.56 -19.71 -8.12
C GLU A 128 -5.02 -19.90 -9.57
N ALA A 129 -5.73 -18.92 -10.13
CA ALA A 129 -6.26 -19.03 -11.48
C ALA A 129 -5.16 -18.92 -12.55
N PHE A 130 -4.18 -18.04 -12.36
CA PHE A 130 -3.09 -17.83 -13.31
C PHE A 130 -1.94 -18.84 -13.13
N SER A 131 -1.70 -19.39 -11.93
CA SER A 131 -0.64 -20.39 -11.70
C SER A 131 -0.95 -21.76 -12.30
N ARG A 132 -2.24 -22.07 -12.51
CA ARG A 132 -2.70 -23.35 -13.09
C ARG A 132 -2.41 -23.51 -14.58
N ARG A 133 -2.01 -22.45 -15.26
CA ARG A 133 -1.77 -22.46 -16.70
C ARG A 133 -0.47 -21.75 -17.04
N ASN A 134 0.41 -22.45 -17.75
CA ASN A 134 1.69 -21.94 -18.22
C ASN A 134 1.59 -20.81 -19.25
N ASP A 135 0.40 -20.60 -19.83
CA ASP A 135 0.13 -19.51 -20.77
C ASP A 135 -0.51 -18.28 -20.10
N PHE A 136 -0.73 -18.32 -18.78
CA PHE A 136 -1.36 -17.25 -18.02
C PHE A 136 -2.71 -16.76 -18.61
N HIS A 137 -3.47 -17.62 -19.28
CA HIS A 137 -4.77 -17.26 -19.85
C HIS A 137 -5.94 -17.80 -19.03
N ILE A 138 -6.88 -16.94 -18.63
CA ILE A 138 -8.14 -17.38 -18.00
C ILE A 138 -9.30 -17.16 -18.97
N VAL A 139 -10.04 -18.21 -19.31
CA VAL A 139 -11.19 -18.10 -20.22
C VAL A 139 -12.36 -17.41 -19.53
N ASP A 140 -13.16 -16.64 -20.26
CA ASP A 140 -14.24 -15.80 -19.70
C ASP A 140 -15.23 -16.55 -18.80
N HIS A 141 -15.58 -17.80 -19.13
CA HIS A 141 -16.45 -18.61 -18.28
C HIS A 141 -15.78 -19.08 -16.99
N GLN A 142 -14.46 -19.37 -17.02
CA GLN A 142 -13.69 -19.70 -15.82
C GLN A 142 -13.55 -18.46 -14.92
N PHE A 143 -13.25 -17.31 -15.54
CA PHE A 143 -13.18 -16.03 -14.84
C PHE A 143 -14.51 -15.70 -14.16
N TYR A 144 -15.63 -15.91 -14.86
CA TYR A 144 -16.97 -15.76 -14.30
C TYR A 144 -17.25 -16.74 -13.16
N ALA A 145 -16.86 -18.02 -13.29
CA ALA A 145 -17.05 -19.01 -12.24
C ALA A 145 -16.22 -18.70 -10.98
N MET A 146 -15.01 -18.17 -11.15
CA MET A 146 -14.08 -17.87 -10.06
C MET A 146 -14.43 -16.58 -9.32
N PHE A 147 -14.95 -15.57 -10.02
CA PHE A 147 -15.09 -14.21 -9.48
C PHE A 147 -16.53 -13.66 -9.51
N GLY A 148 -17.45 -14.32 -10.21
CA GLY A 148 -18.86 -13.91 -10.28
C GLY A 148 -19.66 -14.30 -9.04
N ASP A 149 -20.67 -13.49 -8.72
CA ASP A 149 -21.70 -13.86 -7.73
C ASP A 149 -22.87 -14.56 -8.47
N PRO A 150 -23.13 -15.86 -8.22
CA PRO A 150 -24.19 -16.59 -8.92
C PRO A 150 -25.59 -16.01 -8.67
N ASN A 151 -25.78 -15.21 -7.61
CA ASN A 151 -27.05 -14.58 -7.27
C ASN A 151 -27.29 -13.25 -7.99
N LYS A 152 -26.35 -12.78 -8.82
CA LYS A 152 -26.44 -11.49 -9.52
C LYS A 152 -26.67 -11.66 -11.02
N PRO A 153 -27.30 -10.67 -11.69
CA PRO A 153 -27.48 -10.73 -13.14
C PRO A 153 -26.14 -10.75 -13.90
N LYS A 154 -26.06 -11.53 -14.98
CA LYS A 154 -24.84 -11.65 -15.82
C LYS A 154 -24.25 -10.31 -16.28
N LYS A 155 -25.11 -9.34 -16.64
CA LYS A 155 -24.69 -7.99 -17.04
C LYS A 155 -23.97 -7.24 -15.91
N TYR A 156 -24.43 -7.41 -14.67
CA TYR A 156 -23.83 -6.82 -13.49
C TYR A 156 -22.46 -7.43 -13.21
N ILE A 157 -22.37 -8.76 -13.24
CA ILE A 157 -21.10 -9.48 -13.03
C ILE A 157 -20.09 -9.12 -14.11
N LYS A 158 -20.49 -9.05 -15.38
CA LYS A 158 -19.59 -8.63 -16.46
C LYS A 158 -19.00 -7.24 -16.23
N LYS A 159 -19.78 -6.29 -15.71
CA LYS A 159 -19.28 -4.96 -15.34
C LYS A 159 -18.24 -5.05 -14.21
N GLN A 160 -18.54 -5.82 -13.17
CA GLN A 160 -17.66 -6.03 -12.02
C GLN A 160 -16.33 -6.69 -12.39
N LEU A 161 -16.38 -7.74 -13.20
CA LEU A 161 -15.18 -8.40 -13.75
C LEU A 161 -14.35 -7.42 -14.58
N GLY A 162 -15.00 -6.55 -15.37
CA GLY A 162 -14.31 -5.49 -16.10
C GLY A 162 -13.64 -4.45 -15.19
N GLU A 163 -14.20 -4.14 -14.03
CA GLU A 163 -13.57 -3.27 -13.03
C GLU A 163 -12.34 -3.94 -12.39
N LEU A 164 -12.42 -5.25 -12.13
CA LEU A 164 -11.29 -6.04 -11.61
C LEU A 164 -10.14 -6.13 -12.62
N VAL A 165 -10.45 -6.40 -13.90
CA VAL A 165 -9.47 -6.40 -14.99
C VAL A 165 -8.76 -5.05 -15.09
N LYS A 166 -9.52 -3.95 -15.03
CA LYS A 166 -8.95 -2.59 -15.04
C LYS A 166 -8.09 -2.30 -13.82
N LEU A 167 -8.49 -2.77 -12.64
CA LEU A 167 -7.76 -2.55 -11.39
C LEU A 167 -6.32 -3.06 -11.48
N PHE A 168 -6.14 -4.26 -12.02
CA PHE A 168 -4.84 -4.90 -12.16
C PHE A 168 -4.15 -4.62 -13.51
N GLY A 169 -4.77 -3.84 -14.41
CA GLY A 169 -4.19 -3.59 -15.73
C GLY A 169 -4.15 -4.84 -16.63
N LEU A 170 -5.02 -5.81 -16.39
CA LEU A 170 -5.19 -6.97 -17.27
C LEU A 170 -5.87 -6.57 -18.58
N ILE A 171 -5.70 -7.40 -19.61
CA ILE A 171 -6.33 -7.21 -20.92
C ILE A 171 -7.26 -8.37 -21.25
N SER A 172 -8.26 -8.07 -22.08
CA SER A 172 -9.15 -9.06 -22.65
C SER A 172 -8.78 -9.27 -24.12
N LYS A 173 -8.47 -10.51 -24.48
CA LYS A 173 -8.17 -10.93 -25.85
C LYS A 173 -9.27 -11.85 -26.36
N LYS A 174 -9.51 -11.81 -27.68
CA LYS A 174 -10.48 -12.66 -28.37
C LYS A 174 -9.75 -13.64 -29.28
N LEU A 175 -10.03 -14.93 -29.13
CA LEU A 175 -9.64 -15.97 -30.07
C LEU A 175 -10.85 -16.32 -30.93
N VAL A 176 -10.75 -16.12 -32.24
CA VAL A 176 -11.78 -16.54 -33.19
C VAL A 176 -11.38 -17.91 -33.72
N ILE A 177 -12.20 -18.92 -33.47
CA ILE A 177 -12.03 -20.26 -34.04
C ILE A 177 -13.04 -20.40 -35.17
N GLU A 178 -12.53 -20.39 -36.41
CA GLU A 178 -13.34 -20.39 -37.63
C GLU A 178 -14.12 -21.70 -37.85
N LYS A 179 -13.72 -22.82 -37.22
CA LYS A 179 -14.40 -24.11 -37.38
C LYS A 179 -14.39 -24.95 -36.11
N ASP A 180 -15.52 -24.98 -35.40
CA ASP A 180 -15.84 -26.11 -34.55
C ASP A 180 -16.25 -27.30 -35.45
N LYS A 181 -15.52 -28.43 -35.38
CA LYS A 181 -15.69 -29.62 -36.24
C LYS A 181 -17.12 -30.20 -36.27
N ARG A 182 -18.02 -29.75 -35.37
CA ARG A 182 -19.40 -30.24 -35.24
C ARG A 182 -20.50 -29.28 -35.69
N ARG A 183 -20.25 -27.97 -35.83
CA ARG A 183 -21.34 -26.99 -36.06
C ARG A 183 -21.08 -25.92 -37.13
N SER A 184 -19.88 -25.81 -37.69
CA SER A 184 -19.56 -24.84 -38.77
C SER A 184 -19.90 -23.38 -38.45
N GLU A 185 -19.93 -23.00 -37.16
CA GLU A 185 -20.14 -21.63 -36.69
C GLU A 185 -18.81 -21.07 -36.15
N GLU A 186 -18.53 -19.80 -36.43
CA GLU A 186 -17.43 -19.06 -35.81
C GLU A 186 -17.65 -18.99 -34.29
N LYS A 187 -16.69 -19.50 -33.53
CA LYS A 187 -16.69 -19.36 -32.06
C LYS A 187 -15.68 -18.34 -31.61
N ILE A 188 -16.17 -17.29 -30.98
CA ILE A 188 -15.33 -16.27 -30.34
C ILE A 188 -15.14 -16.64 -28.87
N TYR A 189 -13.93 -17.05 -28.51
CA TYR A 189 -13.53 -17.26 -27.13
C TYR A 189 -12.90 -15.97 -26.59
N THR A 190 -13.42 -15.46 -25.49
CA THR A 190 -12.79 -14.34 -24.78
C THR A 190 -11.98 -14.90 -23.63
N PHE A 191 -10.77 -14.37 -23.44
CA PHE A 191 -9.90 -14.71 -22.33
C PHE A 191 -9.23 -13.47 -21.75
N TYR A 192 -8.81 -13.57 -20.50
CA TYR A 192 -8.14 -12.52 -19.74
C TYR A 192 -6.70 -12.92 -19.49
N THR A 193 -5.78 -11.99 -19.68
CA THR A 193 -4.33 -12.19 -19.50
C THR A 193 -3.62 -10.89 -19.18
N PHE A 194 -2.33 -10.99 -18.91
CA PHE A 194 -1.43 -9.87 -18.74
C PHE A 194 -1.16 -9.19 -20.09
N PRO A 195 -0.84 -7.88 -20.12
CA PRO A 195 -0.29 -7.25 -21.32
C PRO A 195 0.96 -7.97 -21.81
N ASP A 196 1.20 -7.95 -23.13
CA ASP A 196 2.29 -8.71 -23.74
C ASP A 196 3.66 -8.32 -23.14
N GLU A 197 3.89 -7.03 -22.87
CA GLU A 197 5.15 -6.58 -22.27
C GLU A 197 5.33 -7.06 -20.82
N ILE A 198 4.25 -7.39 -20.12
CA ILE A 198 4.28 -7.97 -18.77
C ILE A 198 4.45 -9.48 -18.83
N LEU A 199 3.81 -10.14 -19.80
CA LEU A 199 3.97 -11.59 -20.02
C LEU A 199 5.44 -11.94 -20.20
N GLU A 200 6.18 -11.19 -21.02
CA GLU A 200 7.63 -11.41 -21.20
C GLU A 200 8.40 -11.45 -19.87
N VAL A 201 8.07 -10.55 -18.94
CA VAL A 201 8.70 -10.50 -17.60
C VAL A 201 8.30 -11.70 -16.74
N LEU A 202 7.03 -12.11 -16.83
CA LEU A 202 6.52 -13.22 -16.06
C LEU A 202 7.06 -14.55 -16.56
N GLU A 203 7.16 -14.71 -17.88
CA GLU A 203 7.73 -15.89 -18.51
C GLU A 203 9.22 -16.03 -18.16
N GLU A 204 9.99 -14.95 -18.22
CA GLU A 204 11.41 -14.95 -17.83
C GLU A 204 11.63 -15.34 -16.36
N LYS A 205 10.76 -14.87 -15.46
CA LYS A 205 10.98 -14.97 -14.02
C LYS A 205 10.26 -16.15 -13.35
N TYR A 206 9.07 -16.52 -13.84
CA TYR A 206 8.15 -17.42 -13.16
C TYR A 206 7.76 -18.66 -13.97
N LEU A 207 8.17 -18.81 -15.24
CA LEU A 207 8.03 -20.09 -15.93
C LEU A 207 9.30 -20.94 -15.77
N VAL A 208 9.10 -22.18 -15.34
CA VAL A 208 10.17 -23.17 -15.16
C VAL A 208 9.93 -24.31 -16.13
N LEU A 209 10.97 -24.66 -16.90
CA LEU A 209 10.98 -25.87 -17.72
C LEU A 209 11.42 -27.05 -16.84
N ASP A 210 10.55 -28.03 -16.66
CA ASP A 210 10.94 -29.31 -16.08
C ASP A 210 11.62 -30.16 -17.17
N GLU A 211 12.95 -30.20 -17.17
CA GLU A 211 13.72 -31.00 -18.13
C GLU A 211 13.45 -32.52 -18.02
N LYS A 212 12.99 -33.01 -16.86
CA LYS A 212 12.71 -34.44 -16.65
C LYS A 212 11.36 -34.84 -17.20
N LEU A 213 10.36 -33.96 -17.11
CA LEU A 213 8.99 -34.23 -17.52
C LEU A 213 8.61 -33.57 -18.86
N GLY A 214 9.49 -32.72 -19.41
CA GLY A 214 9.33 -32.08 -20.71
C GLY A 214 8.17 -31.09 -20.78
N TYR A 215 7.72 -30.55 -19.64
CA TYR A 215 6.65 -29.55 -19.58
C TYR A 215 7.10 -28.28 -18.84
N THR A 216 6.50 -27.15 -19.23
CA THR A 216 6.69 -25.86 -18.57
C THR A 216 5.58 -25.63 -17.56
N TYR A 217 5.92 -25.18 -16.35
CA TYR A 217 4.97 -24.83 -15.30
C TYR A 217 5.30 -23.48 -14.66
N VAL A 218 4.33 -22.92 -13.93
CA VAL A 218 4.50 -21.67 -13.18
C VAL A 218 5.13 -21.97 -11.82
N SER A 219 6.24 -21.29 -11.49
CA SER A 219 6.95 -21.39 -10.21
C SER A 219 6.03 -21.07 -9.03
N ASP A 220 6.28 -21.73 -7.89
CA ASP A 220 5.62 -21.44 -6.61
C ASP A 220 5.91 -20.01 -6.11
N ASP A 221 6.96 -19.36 -6.61
CA ASP A 221 7.29 -17.95 -6.34
C ASP A 221 6.30 -16.97 -7.01
N PHE A 222 5.42 -17.45 -7.90
CA PHE A 222 4.35 -16.65 -8.48
C PHE A 222 3.24 -16.45 -7.45
N ASP A 223 3.24 -15.30 -6.79
CA ASP A 223 2.42 -15.04 -5.62
C ASP A 223 1.62 -13.73 -5.71
N ARG A 224 1.02 -13.33 -4.58
CA ARG A 224 0.25 -12.08 -4.46
C ARG A 224 1.05 -10.85 -4.87
N ASN A 225 2.38 -10.90 -4.71
CA ASN A 225 3.25 -9.77 -4.93
C ASN A 225 3.19 -9.34 -6.41
N VAL A 226 3.07 -10.28 -7.36
CA VAL A 226 2.91 -9.96 -8.79
C VAL A 226 1.71 -9.03 -9.03
N PHE A 227 0.54 -9.37 -8.50
CA PHE A 227 -0.67 -8.59 -8.69
C PHE A 227 -0.64 -7.25 -7.97
N ILE A 228 0.01 -7.18 -6.81
CA ILE A 228 0.20 -5.92 -6.08
C ILE A 228 1.15 -5.00 -6.88
N CYS A 229 2.22 -5.54 -7.47
CA CYS A 229 3.13 -4.80 -8.35
C CYS A 229 2.35 -4.21 -9.52
N MET A 230 1.52 -5.03 -10.17
CA MET A 230 0.70 -4.58 -11.30
C MET A 230 -0.30 -3.50 -10.90
N PHE A 231 -0.99 -3.67 -9.77
CA PHE A 231 -1.92 -2.66 -9.25
C PHE A 231 -1.22 -1.31 -9.03
N LEU A 232 -0.04 -1.32 -8.42
CA LEU A 232 0.73 -0.12 -8.17
C LEU A 232 1.29 0.50 -9.46
N ALA A 233 1.85 -0.32 -10.36
CA ALA A 233 2.34 0.11 -11.67
C ALA A 233 1.22 0.73 -12.51
N ASN A 234 0.04 0.09 -12.54
CA ASN A 234 -1.13 0.59 -13.26
C ASN A 234 -1.62 1.91 -12.66
N SER A 235 -1.54 2.03 -11.33
CA SER A 235 -1.85 3.27 -10.61
C SER A 235 -0.84 4.38 -10.92
N ALA A 236 0.44 4.02 -11.07
CA ALA A 236 1.54 4.93 -11.32
C ALA A 236 1.55 5.49 -12.75
N ILE A 237 1.18 4.70 -13.76
CA ILE A 237 1.14 5.18 -15.16
C ILE A 237 -0.16 5.89 -15.52
N ASN A 238 -1.23 5.67 -14.75
CA ASN A 238 -2.56 6.28 -14.99
C ASN A 238 -2.95 7.29 -13.90
N ARG A 239 -1.97 7.98 -13.29
CA ARG A 239 -2.23 8.99 -12.24
C ARG A 239 -3.16 10.10 -12.70
N ASP A 240 -3.09 10.45 -13.97
CA ASP A 240 -3.94 11.44 -14.65
C ASP A 240 -5.34 10.91 -15.00
N LYS A 241 -5.49 9.58 -15.12
CA LYS A 241 -6.71 8.89 -15.57
C LYS A 241 -7.36 8.12 -14.43
N ILE A 242 -7.96 8.86 -13.51
CA ILE A 242 -8.59 8.34 -12.27
C ILE A 242 -9.55 7.16 -12.53
N ASN A 243 -10.33 7.21 -13.62
CA ASN A 243 -11.27 6.15 -13.97
C ASN A 243 -10.59 4.82 -14.33
N LYS A 244 -9.34 4.85 -14.81
CA LYS A 244 -8.56 3.64 -15.13
C LYS A 244 -8.00 2.95 -13.89
N ILE A 245 -7.69 3.71 -12.85
CA ILE A 245 -7.20 3.19 -11.56
C ILE A 245 -8.35 2.87 -10.59
N GLY A 246 -9.60 2.91 -11.08
CA GLY A 246 -10.78 2.52 -10.31
C GLY A 246 -11.32 3.59 -9.36
N GLY A 247 -11.10 4.88 -9.66
CA GLY A 247 -11.83 5.98 -9.04
C GLY A 247 -11.14 6.65 -7.83
N GLU A 248 -11.83 7.64 -7.29
CA GLU A 248 -11.38 8.46 -6.15
C GLU A 248 -11.10 7.61 -4.90
N TYR A 249 -11.89 6.55 -4.67
CA TYR A 249 -11.69 5.61 -3.57
C TYR A 249 -10.31 4.94 -3.60
N THR A 250 -9.75 4.68 -4.78
CA THR A 250 -8.39 4.12 -4.93
C THR A 250 -7.34 5.11 -4.46
N ILE A 251 -7.46 6.37 -4.88
CA ILE A 251 -6.54 7.44 -4.48
C ILE A 251 -6.56 7.61 -2.97
N ASN A 252 -7.75 7.62 -2.36
CA ASN A 252 -7.92 7.71 -0.91
C ASN A 252 -7.30 6.51 -0.19
N GLY A 253 -7.52 5.29 -0.68
CA GLY A 253 -6.96 4.07 -0.09
C GLY A 253 -5.44 4.03 -0.14
N ILE A 254 -4.86 4.28 -1.32
CA ILE A 254 -3.40 4.37 -1.50
C ILE A 254 -2.82 5.45 -0.58
N SER A 255 -3.39 6.66 -0.61
CA SER A 255 -2.87 7.78 0.18
C SER A 255 -2.95 7.51 1.68
N ALA A 256 -4.00 6.84 2.15
CA ALA A 256 -4.15 6.46 3.55
C ALA A 256 -3.16 5.36 3.99
N ILE A 257 -2.90 4.37 3.14
CA ILE A 257 -1.89 3.33 3.41
C ILE A 257 -0.50 3.96 3.54
N PHE A 258 -0.11 4.80 2.59
CA PHE A 258 1.22 5.41 2.62
C PHE A 258 1.35 6.51 3.68
N ALA A 259 0.26 7.20 4.03
CA ALA A 259 0.23 8.10 5.19
C ALA A 259 0.42 7.33 6.51
N LEU A 260 -0.20 6.16 6.65
CA LEU A 260 0.04 5.28 7.81
C LEU A 260 1.51 4.87 7.87
N ILE A 261 2.05 4.38 6.75
CA ILE A 261 3.45 3.93 6.66
C ILE A 261 4.38 5.05 7.12
N LEU A 262 4.16 6.25 6.62
CA LEU A 262 4.92 7.44 6.96
C LEU A 262 4.79 7.81 8.45
N LEU A 263 3.57 7.84 8.98
CA LEU A 263 3.30 8.14 10.38
C LEU A 263 3.95 7.13 11.33
N LEU A 264 3.78 5.83 11.07
CA LEU A 264 4.40 4.76 11.87
C LEU A 264 5.93 4.83 11.80
N SER A 265 6.48 5.22 10.65
CA SER A 265 7.93 5.39 10.48
C SER A 265 8.53 6.40 11.45
N PHE A 266 7.77 7.44 11.78
CA PHE A 266 8.22 8.49 12.68
C PHE A 266 8.06 8.18 14.16
N MET A 267 7.29 7.15 14.52
CA MET A 267 7.05 6.83 15.93
C MET A 267 8.35 6.39 16.61
N PRO A 268 8.61 6.84 17.86
CA PRO A 268 9.85 6.51 18.55
C PRO A 268 9.89 5.02 18.92
N LYS A 269 11.10 4.45 18.95
CA LYS A 269 11.34 3.13 19.53
C LYS A 269 11.26 3.24 21.05
N LEU A 270 10.48 2.35 21.67
CA LEU A 270 10.34 2.28 23.12
C LEU A 270 11.11 1.08 23.65
N SER A 271 11.86 1.29 24.72
CA SER A 271 12.36 0.22 25.58
C SER A 271 11.25 -0.22 26.53
N VAL A 272 11.16 -1.51 26.79
CA VAL A 272 10.30 -2.07 27.84
C VAL A 272 11.13 -2.62 28.98
N ASN A 273 10.58 -2.55 30.19
CA ASN A 273 11.17 -3.16 31.37
C ASN A 273 11.34 -4.67 31.17
N GLU A 274 12.34 -5.26 31.82
CA GLU A 274 12.66 -6.69 31.77
C GLU A 274 11.48 -7.60 32.15
N ASP A 275 10.59 -7.11 33.00
CA ASP A 275 9.38 -7.83 33.43
C ASP A 275 8.20 -7.73 32.47
N ASN A 276 8.31 -6.97 31.37
CA ASN A 276 7.21 -6.79 30.44
C ASN A 276 6.85 -8.13 29.77
N PRO A 277 5.57 -8.55 29.78
CA PRO A 277 5.13 -9.82 29.20
C PRO A 277 5.57 -10.04 27.74
N VAL A 278 5.75 -8.97 26.96
CA VAL A 278 6.20 -9.05 25.57
C VAL A 278 7.60 -9.67 25.43
N LEU A 279 8.49 -9.47 26.40
CA LEU A 279 9.84 -10.03 26.39
C LEU A 279 9.86 -11.54 26.64
N ARG A 280 8.75 -12.09 27.17
CA ARG A 280 8.59 -13.53 27.41
C ARG A 280 7.93 -14.23 26.22
N ASP A 281 7.52 -13.48 25.20
CA ASP A 281 6.95 -14.05 23.98
C ASP A 281 8.08 -14.56 23.07
N PRO A 282 8.11 -15.86 22.71
CA PRO A 282 9.16 -16.43 21.87
C PRO A 282 9.16 -15.88 20.43
N THR A 283 8.15 -15.11 20.04
CA THR A 283 8.07 -14.47 18.72
C THR A 283 8.46 -13.00 18.74
N TYR A 284 8.65 -12.41 19.92
CA TYR A 284 9.18 -11.06 20.03
C TYR A 284 10.69 -11.06 19.80
N ASN A 285 11.15 -10.16 18.93
CA ASN A 285 12.57 -9.96 18.66
C ASN A 285 12.89 -8.46 18.80
N ASP A 286 13.63 -8.12 19.85
CA ASP A 286 14.02 -6.75 20.19
C ASP A 286 14.88 -6.06 19.13
N ASN A 287 15.60 -6.84 18.31
CA ASN A 287 16.45 -6.33 17.24
C ASN A 287 15.64 -5.77 16.06
N ASN A 288 14.49 -6.38 15.75
CA ASN A 288 13.69 -6.01 14.58
C ASN A 288 12.22 -5.71 14.94
N MET A 289 11.89 -5.52 16.21
CA MET A 289 10.57 -5.11 16.67
C MET A 289 10.67 -3.97 17.68
N SER A 290 9.71 -3.06 17.61
CA SER A 290 9.55 -1.87 18.44
C SER A 290 8.13 -1.82 18.98
N ILE A 291 7.93 -1.33 20.19
CA ILE A 291 6.59 -1.26 20.78
C ILE A 291 5.94 0.08 20.45
N ILE A 292 4.69 0.03 19.99
CA ILE A 292 3.79 1.17 19.80
C ILE A 292 2.64 1.03 20.80
N PRO A 293 2.54 1.90 21.81
CA PRO A 293 1.45 1.84 22.76
C PRO A 293 0.09 1.89 22.05
N LYS A 294 -0.80 0.97 22.44
CA LYS A 294 -2.15 0.89 21.88
C LYS A 294 -2.93 2.19 22.05
N SER A 295 -2.64 2.90 23.15
CA SER A 295 -3.17 4.22 23.47
C SER A 295 -2.94 5.24 22.36
N TRP A 296 -1.80 5.24 21.67
CA TRP A 296 -1.51 6.21 20.60
C TRP A 296 -2.50 6.08 19.44
N MET A 297 -2.87 4.84 19.10
CA MET A 297 -3.77 4.53 17.98
C MET A 297 -5.25 4.49 18.41
N MET A 298 -5.57 3.91 19.57
CA MET A 298 -6.95 3.73 20.02
C MET A 298 -7.58 4.96 20.65
N LYS A 299 -6.80 5.78 21.37
CA LYS A 299 -7.33 6.99 22.01
C LYS A 299 -7.39 8.19 21.06
N GLN A 300 -7.25 7.93 19.75
CA GLN A 300 -7.34 8.93 18.68
C GLN A 300 -6.31 10.05 18.83
N VAL A 301 -5.14 9.73 19.38
CA VAL A 301 -4.06 10.71 19.59
C VAL A 301 -3.48 11.11 18.25
N LEU A 302 -3.14 10.12 17.43
CA LEU A 302 -2.52 10.35 16.12
C LEU A 302 -3.55 10.57 14.99
N ASP A 303 -4.84 10.48 15.28
CA ASP A 303 -5.92 10.64 14.30
C ASP A 303 -5.85 11.98 13.55
N ASP A 304 -5.53 13.06 14.28
CA ASP A 304 -5.43 14.41 13.72
C ASP A 304 -4.26 14.56 12.72
N LEU A 305 -3.30 13.62 12.72
CA LEU A 305 -2.17 13.61 11.79
C LEU A 305 -2.48 12.89 10.48
N PHE A 306 -3.49 12.02 10.44
CA PHE A 306 -3.78 11.23 9.24
C PHE A 306 -4.27 12.09 8.08
N ASP A 307 -5.21 13.00 8.32
CA ASP A 307 -5.76 13.85 7.28
C ASP A 307 -4.69 14.70 6.54
N PRO A 308 -3.86 15.50 7.25
CA PRO A 308 -2.80 16.26 6.58
C PRO A 308 -1.78 15.35 5.89
N LEU A 309 -1.42 14.19 6.46
CA LEU A 309 -0.50 13.26 5.81
C LEU A 309 -1.10 12.63 4.54
N ILE A 310 -2.39 12.29 4.53
CA ILE A 310 -3.09 11.79 3.34
C ILE A 310 -3.02 12.84 2.22
N LYS A 311 -3.31 14.11 2.54
CA LYS A 311 -3.26 15.21 1.57
C LYS A 311 -1.83 15.44 1.05
N ILE A 312 -0.83 15.37 1.92
CA ILE A 312 0.60 15.47 1.55
C ILE A 312 0.97 14.34 0.59
N ILE A 313 0.63 13.09 0.91
CA ILE A 313 0.90 11.93 0.04
C ILE A 313 0.18 12.09 -1.31
N ALA A 314 -1.10 12.48 -1.30
CA ALA A 314 -1.87 12.68 -2.52
C ALA A 314 -1.22 13.74 -3.43
N TYR A 315 -0.81 14.86 -2.83
CA TYR A 315 -0.14 15.94 -3.53
C TYR A 315 1.22 15.51 -4.09
N ARG A 316 2.03 14.76 -3.32
CA ARG A 316 3.34 14.28 -3.80
C ARG A 316 3.23 13.24 -4.90
N LEU A 317 2.32 12.28 -4.76
CA LEU A 317 2.21 11.17 -5.71
C LEU A 317 1.49 11.55 -7.01
N GLY A 318 0.45 12.39 -6.93
CA GLY A 318 -0.40 12.72 -8.09
C GLY A 318 -0.72 14.21 -8.25
N GLY A 319 0.01 15.08 -7.56
CA GLY A 319 -0.13 16.53 -7.68
C GLY A 319 -1.48 17.06 -7.20
N GLY A 320 -1.85 18.24 -7.70
CA GLY A 320 -3.15 18.86 -7.42
C GLY A 320 -4.34 17.98 -7.83
N LEU A 321 -4.19 17.14 -8.86
CA LEU A 321 -5.27 16.26 -9.32
C LEU A 321 -5.69 15.28 -8.23
N TRP A 322 -4.76 14.52 -7.65
CA TRP A 322 -5.08 13.56 -6.59
C TRP A 322 -5.56 14.25 -5.33
N LEU A 323 -4.96 15.41 -4.99
CA LEU A 323 -5.38 16.19 -3.84
C LEU A 323 -6.86 16.60 -3.92
N THR A 324 -7.33 17.08 -5.09
CA THR A 324 -8.75 17.45 -5.30
C THR A 324 -9.74 16.28 -5.21
N LYS A 325 -9.22 15.06 -5.09
CA LYS A 325 -9.97 13.79 -5.12
C LYS A 325 -9.93 13.07 -3.79
N ILE A 326 -9.24 13.64 -2.80
CA ILE A 326 -9.35 13.21 -1.42
C ILE A 326 -10.76 13.52 -0.93
N ILE A 327 -11.43 12.46 -0.47
CA ILE A 327 -12.83 12.52 -0.05
C ILE A 327 -12.85 12.88 1.43
N ASP A 328 -13.52 13.97 1.78
CA ASP A 328 -13.50 14.44 3.16
C ASP A 328 -14.39 13.66 4.16
N SER A 329 -15.16 12.68 3.67
CA SER A 329 -16.30 12.06 4.34
C SER A 329 -15.99 10.90 5.31
N ASP A 330 -17.04 10.37 5.96
CA ASP A 330 -17.00 9.17 6.83
C ASP A 330 -16.39 7.91 6.17
N VAL A 331 -16.30 7.88 4.84
CA VAL A 331 -15.54 6.85 4.10
C VAL A 331 -14.09 6.83 4.54
N ARG A 332 -13.48 8.00 4.77
CA ARG A 332 -12.13 8.15 5.30
C ARG A 332 -12.02 7.53 6.69
N LYS A 333 -13.00 7.75 7.57
CA LYS A 333 -13.06 7.11 8.90
C LYS A 333 -13.18 5.59 8.79
N ARG A 334 -13.94 5.07 7.82
CA ARG A 334 -14.00 3.63 7.54
C ARG A 334 -12.66 3.08 7.02
N LEU A 335 -11.97 3.81 6.14
CA LEU A 335 -10.62 3.47 5.67
C LEU A 335 -9.61 3.49 6.81
N VAL A 336 -9.63 4.52 7.67
CA VAL A 336 -8.80 4.59 8.89
C VAL A 336 -9.13 3.46 9.85
N ASN A 337 -10.41 3.10 10.02
CA ASN A 337 -10.82 1.94 10.83
C ASN A 337 -10.43 0.60 10.20
N GLN A 338 -10.46 0.47 8.87
CA GLN A 338 -9.95 -0.71 8.15
C GLN A 338 -8.43 -0.79 8.25
N ILE A 339 -7.73 0.34 8.21
CA ILE A 339 -6.29 0.41 8.44
C ILE A 339 -5.97 0.05 9.89
N ARG A 340 -6.75 0.49 10.90
CA ARG A 340 -6.65 0.01 12.29
C ARG A 340 -6.89 -1.50 12.42
N PHE A 341 -7.84 -2.04 11.65
CA PHE A 341 -8.11 -3.47 11.59
C PHE A 341 -6.96 -4.23 10.91
N LEU A 342 -6.35 -3.66 9.87
CA LEU A 342 -5.17 -4.23 9.22
C LEU A 342 -3.94 -4.14 10.11
N ILE A 343 -3.76 -3.09 10.90
CA ILE A 343 -2.75 -3.05 11.99
C ILE A 343 -3.02 -4.14 13.03
N ARG A 344 -4.28 -4.56 13.22
CA ARG A 344 -4.66 -5.67 14.09
C ARG A 344 -4.44 -7.04 13.44
N ASP A 345 -4.57 -7.15 12.11
CA ASP A 345 -4.46 -8.42 11.36
C ASP A 345 -3.04 -8.72 10.84
N VAL A 346 -2.27 -7.68 10.47
CA VAL A 346 -0.80 -7.71 10.30
C VAL A 346 -0.11 -8.19 11.59
N ASN A 347 -0.87 -8.22 12.68
CA ASN A 347 -0.40 -8.35 14.03
C ASN A 347 -1.28 -9.33 14.80
N LYS A 348 -1.26 -10.59 14.36
CA LYS A 348 -1.80 -11.74 15.13
C LYS A 348 -1.28 -11.82 16.58
N TRP A 349 -0.31 -10.98 16.95
CA TRP A 349 0.45 -10.97 18.19
C TRP A 349 0.11 -9.83 19.17
N ILE A 350 -1.06 -9.19 19.06
CA ILE A 350 -1.44 -8.12 20.01
C ILE A 350 -2.77 -8.36 20.71
N LEU A 351 -2.68 -8.97 21.88
CA LEU A 351 -3.67 -8.80 22.94
C LEU A 351 -3.14 -8.06 24.18
N GLY A 352 -1.85 -7.67 24.21
CA GLY A 352 -1.23 -6.98 25.37
C GLY A 352 -0.87 -5.50 25.14
N GLU A 353 0.04 -5.22 24.22
CA GLU A 353 0.60 -3.91 23.88
C GLU A 353 1.00 -3.97 22.38
N LEU A 354 0.75 -2.95 21.53
CA LEU A 354 1.02 -3.13 20.10
C LEU A 354 2.53 -3.20 19.83
N VAL A 355 3.01 -4.22 19.14
CA VAL A 355 4.41 -4.27 18.68
C VAL A 355 4.44 -3.97 17.18
N ARG A 356 5.16 -2.92 16.77
CA ARG A 356 5.58 -2.66 15.38
C ARG A 356 6.77 -3.53 15.04
N VAL A 357 6.68 -4.31 13.98
CA VAL A 357 7.86 -4.89 13.34
C VAL A 357 8.61 -3.78 12.60
N GLU A 358 9.93 -3.71 12.77
CA GLU A 358 10.83 -2.83 12.06
C GLU A 358 10.95 -3.27 10.60
N VAL A 359 9.96 -2.89 9.80
CA VAL A 359 10.01 -3.07 8.36
C VAL A 359 11.13 -2.19 7.79
N PRO A 360 11.95 -2.62 6.82
CA PRO A 360 13.05 -1.77 6.36
C PRO A 360 12.61 -0.43 5.74
N ILE A 361 11.42 -0.33 5.13
CA ILE A 361 10.89 0.98 4.69
C ILE A 361 10.71 1.94 5.88
N PHE A 362 10.17 1.42 6.98
CA PHE A 362 9.95 2.11 8.24
C PHE A 362 11.27 2.58 8.86
N VAL A 363 12.28 1.71 8.89
CA VAL A 363 13.62 2.02 9.39
C VAL A 363 14.31 3.04 8.49
N SER A 364 14.18 2.90 7.16
CA SER A 364 14.83 3.80 6.20
C SER A 364 14.27 5.22 6.27
N ILE A 365 12.95 5.37 6.39
CA ILE A 365 12.30 6.68 6.59
C ILE A 365 12.69 7.26 7.96
N GLY A 366 12.69 6.43 9.02
CA GLY A 366 13.13 6.86 10.35
C GLY A 366 14.58 7.34 10.37
N SER A 367 15.47 6.68 9.62
CA SER A 367 16.89 7.01 9.51
C SER A 367 17.09 8.39 8.87
N ILE A 368 16.33 8.74 7.83
CA ILE A 368 16.37 10.09 7.22
C ILE A 368 16.06 11.18 8.25
N LEU A 369 15.08 10.96 9.13
CA LEU A 369 14.78 11.91 10.21
C LEU A 369 15.92 11.98 11.23
N ILE A 370 16.51 10.85 11.61
CA ILE A 370 17.63 10.82 12.58
C ILE A 370 18.85 11.53 12.02
N GLU A 371 19.22 11.26 10.76
CA GLU A 371 20.31 11.96 10.05
C GLU A 371 20.09 13.47 10.07
N ALA A 372 18.88 13.93 9.71
CA ALA A 372 18.56 15.35 9.73
C ALA A 372 18.66 15.98 11.13
N LEU A 373 18.27 15.25 12.18
CA LEU A 373 18.42 15.71 13.57
C LEU A 373 19.89 15.80 13.99
N VAL A 374 20.75 14.90 13.52
CA VAL A 374 22.20 14.92 13.79
C VAL A 374 22.83 16.12 13.09
N SER A 375 22.53 16.34 11.81
CA SER A 375 23.05 17.50 11.05
C SER A 375 22.63 18.82 11.69
N ALA A 376 21.35 18.97 12.06
CA ALA A 376 20.86 20.19 12.72
C ALA A 376 21.47 20.44 14.11
N ARG A 377 22.03 19.43 14.77
CA ARG A 377 22.76 19.58 16.04
C ARG A 377 24.25 19.86 15.83
N GLY A 378 24.82 19.43 14.70
CA GLY A 378 26.19 19.76 14.28
C GLY A 378 26.33 21.23 13.91
N ASP A 379 25.36 21.79 13.19
CA ASP A 379 25.36 23.20 12.77
C ASP A 379 25.18 24.21 13.93
N ASN A 380 24.76 23.75 15.12
CA ASN A 380 24.63 24.58 16.32
C ASN A 380 25.89 24.57 17.21
N LYS A 381 27.01 24.02 16.72
CA LYS A 381 28.29 23.94 17.44
C LYS A 381 29.40 24.82 16.86
N GLU A 382 29.11 25.69 15.90
CA GLU A 382 30.06 26.71 15.40
C GLU A 382 29.78 28.11 15.95
#